data_AF-A0A1V4Y610-F1
#
_entry.id   AF-A0A1V4Y610-F1
#
_cell.length_a   1.000
_cell.length_b   1.000
_cell.length_c   1.000
_cell.angle_alpha   90.00
_cell.angle_beta   90.00
_cell.angle_gamma   90.00
#
_symmetry.space_group_name_H-M   'P 1'
#
loop_
_entity.id
_entity.type
_entity.pdbx_description
1 polymer ?
#
loop_
_entity_poly.entity_id
_entity_poly.type
_entity_poly.pdbx_seq_one_letter_code
_entity_poly.pdbx_strand_id
1 'polypeptide(L)'
;MDQWVIEFDYWEICDQCCMNLFEDTPCAYEKAVQWSRKEEEFVKRAGFVLMARLAVSDKKAADENFIAFFPMIKEGALDKRNFVKKAVNWALRQIGKRNLSLNARAIEQAEELQQTGNTSARWVAADAIRELTGEKVQQKLKSKKAK
;
A
#
# COMPACT_ATOMS: atom_id res chain seq x y z
N MET A 1 -8.63 -17.86 4.69
CA MET A 1 -7.74 -16.68 4.61
C MET A 1 -6.89 -16.56 5.86
N ASP A 2 -7.46 -16.35 7.04
CA ASP A 2 -6.67 -16.16 8.27
C ASP A 2 -5.74 -17.35 8.60
N GLN A 3 -6.21 -18.59 8.41
CA GLN A 3 -5.35 -19.78 8.58
C GLN A 3 -4.18 -19.82 7.59
N TRP A 4 -4.38 -19.34 6.36
CA TRP A 4 -3.36 -19.39 5.31
C TRP A 4 -2.26 -18.35 5.55
N VAL A 5 -2.63 -17.12 5.95
CA VAL A 5 -1.65 -16.04 6.15
C VAL A 5 -0.69 -16.30 7.31
N ILE A 6 -1.08 -17.15 8.27
CA ILE A 6 -0.24 -17.57 9.39
C ILE A 6 0.83 -18.57 8.93
N GLU A 7 0.57 -19.32 7.86
CA GLU A 7 1.49 -20.33 7.33
C GLU A 7 2.49 -19.77 6.31
N PHE A 8 2.35 -18.50 5.90
CA PHE A 8 3.31 -17.88 4.98
C PHE A 8 4.67 -17.72 5.64
N ASP A 9 5.71 -18.27 4.99
CA ASP A 9 7.12 -18.19 5.40
C ASP A 9 7.99 -17.48 4.35
N TYR A 10 7.43 -17.17 3.19
CA TYR A 10 8.11 -16.51 2.09
C TYR A 10 7.28 -15.39 1.46
N TRP A 11 7.95 -14.28 1.17
CA TRP A 11 7.29 -13.06 0.71
C TRP A 11 6.59 -13.23 -0.65
N GLU A 12 7.15 -14.03 -1.56
CA GLU A 12 6.53 -14.27 -2.88
C GLU A 12 5.23 -15.07 -2.74
N ILE A 13 5.17 -16.07 -1.86
CA ILE A 13 3.95 -16.87 -1.62
C ILE A 13 2.84 -15.96 -1.08
N CYS A 14 3.18 -15.11 -0.10
CA CYS A 14 2.29 -14.09 0.43
C CYS A 14 1.75 -13.19 -0.69
N ASP A 15 2.65 -12.65 -1.52
CA ASP A 15 2.28 -11.72 -2.58
C ASP A 15 1.40 -12.38 -3.65
N GLN A 16 1.79 -13.55 -4.15
CA GLN A 16 1.03 -14.29 -5.16
C GLN A 16 -0.34 -14.72 -4.65
N CYS A 17 -0.46 -15.17 -3.40
CA CYS A 17 -1.76 -15.52 -2.84
C CYS A 17 -2.67 -14.29 -2.72
N CYS A 18 -2.12 -13.14 -2.31
CA CYS A 18 -2.88 -11.90 -2.28
C CYS A 18 -3.32 -11.44 -3.68
N MET A 19 -2.43 -11.54 -4.65
CA MET A 19 -2.61 -11.08 -6.04
C MET A 19 -3.57 -11.90 -6.87
N ASN A 20 -3.65 -13.21 -6.63
CA ASN A 20 -4.39 -14.12 -7.51
C ASN A 20 -5.61 -14.75 -6.85
N LEU A 21 -5.83 -14.50 -5.55
CA LEU A 21 -6.97 -15.06 -4.82
C LEU A 21 -7.59 -14.06 -3.85
N PHE A 22 -6.81 -13.52 -2.91
CA PHE A 22 -7.42 -12.73 -1.84
C PHE A 22 -7.96 -11.37 -2.31
N GLU A 23 -7.38 -10.74 -3.34
CA GLU A 23 -7.89 -9.47 -3.89
C GLU A 23 -9.31 -9.56 -4.44
N ASP A 24 -9.74 -10.75 -4.85
CA ASP A 24 -11.07 -11.01 -5.43
C ASP A 24 -12.13 -11.38 -4.37
N THR A 25 -11.74 -11.45 -3.10
CA THR A 25 -12.66 -11.83 -2.02
C THR A 25 -13.52 -10.66 -1.55
N PRO A 26 -14.79 -10.88 -1.15
CA PRO A 26 -15.66 -9.80 -0.66
C PRO A 26 -15.14 -9.10 0.60
N CYS A 27 -14.31 -9.78 1.41
CA CYS A 27 -13.74 -9.24 2.64
C CYS A 27 -12.32 -8.67 2.47
N ALA A 28 -11.82 -8.52 1.24
CA ALA A 28 -10.44 -8.10 0.98
C ALA A 28 -10.07 -6.76 1.66
N TYR A 29 -10.96 -5.76 1.61
CA TYR A 29 -10.76 -4.46 2.27
C TYR A 29 -10.70 -4.58 3.79
N GLU A 30 -11.63 -5.34 4.38
CA GLU A 30 -11.64 -5.59 5.83
C GLU A 30 -10.38 -6.32 6.27
N LYS A 31 -9.97 -7.35 5.53
CA LYS A 31 -8.75 -8.13 5.80
C LYS A 31 -7.49 -7.32 5.63
N ALA A 32 -7.42 -6.43 4.64
CA ALA A 32 -6.30 -5.51 4.47
C ALA A 32 -6.06 -4.70 5.76
N VAL A 33 -7.13 -4.13 6.33
CA VAL A 33 -7.08 -3.35 7.57
C VAL A 33 -6.78 -4.22 8.80
N GLN A 34 -7.47 -5.36 8.91
CA GLN A 34 -7.31 -6.26 10.05
C GLN A 34 -5.86 -6.76 10.14
N TRP A 35 -5.32 -7.22 9.02
CA TRP A 35 -3.99 -7.81 8.96
C TRP A 35 -2.88 -6.77 9.07
N SER A 36 -3.05 -5.54 8.56
CA SER A 36 -2.03 -4.49 8.71
C SER A 36 -1.72 -4.12 10.17
N ARG A 37 -2.61 -4.48 11.10
CA ARG A 37 -2.47 -4.23 12.54
C ARG A 37 -1.88 -5.42 13.32
N LYS A 38 -1.57 -6.53 12.66
CA LYS A 38 -1.06 -7.75 13.31
C LYS A 38 0.43 -7.67 13.59
N GLU A 39 0.89 -8.41 14.60
CA GLU A 39 2.31 -8.41 14.96
C GLU A 39 3.12 -9.38 14.11
N GLU A 40 2.49 -10.46 13.65
CA GLU A 40 3.09 -11.48 12.80
C GLU A 40 3.51 -10.87 11.44
N GLU A 41 4.77 -11.04 11.05
CA GLU A 41 5.39 -10.31 9.94
C GLU A 41 4.66 -10.52 8.60
N PHE A 42 4.37 -11.77 8.25
CA PHE A 42 3.72 -12.09 6.98
C PHE A 42 2.22 -11.80 6.98
N VAL A 43 1.55 -11.89 8.14
CA VAL A 43 0.17 -11.42 8.27
C VAL A 43 0.13 -9.91 8.04
N LYS A 44 1.00 -9.15 8.72
CA LYS A 44 1.10 -7.70 8.53
C LYS A 44 1.47 -7.33 7.09
N ARG A 45 2.42 -8.04 6.48
CA ARG A 45 2.76 -7.90 5.05
C ARG A 45 1.54 -8.11 4.16
N ALA A 46 0.80 -9.21 4.35
CA ALA A 46 -0.39 -9.54 3.56
C ALA A 46 -1.43 -8.42 3.61
N GLY A 47 -1.61 -7.76 4.77
CA GLY A 47 -2.46 -6.58 4.89
C GLY A 47 -2.08 -5.46 3.92
N PHE A 48 -0.79 -5.07 3.90
CA PHE A 48 -0.31 -4.02 3.00
C PHE A 48 -0.26 -4.44 1.53
N VAL A 49 0.04 -5.70 1.26
CA VAL A 49 -0.03 -6.24 -0.11
C VAL A 49 -1.45 -6.15 -0.63
N LEU A 50 -2.46 -6.54 0.16
CA LEU A 50 -3.86 -6.40 -0.24
C LEU A 50 -4.22 -4.93 -0.52
N MET A 51 -3.76 -3.97 0.28
CA MET A 51 -3.97 -2.55 -0.02
C MET A 51 -3.38 -2.14 -1.38
N ALA A 52 -2.15 -2.57 -1.67
CA ALA A 52 -1.49 -2.31 -2.94
C ALA A 52 -2.25 -2.93 -4.12
N ARG A 53 -2.77 -4.14 -3.91
CA ARG A 53 -3.46 -4.93 -4.91
C ARG A 53 -4.86 -4.44 -5.22
N LEU A 54 -5.66 -4.13 -4.21
CA LEU A 54 -6.94 -3.45 -4.37
C LEU A 54 -6.78 -2.11 -5.10
N ALA A 55 -5.68 -1.38 -4.86
CA ALA A 55 -5.40 -0.15 -5.59
C ALA A 55 -5.13 -0.38 -7.10
N VAL A 56 -4.71 -1.59 -7.49
CA VAL A 56 -4.50 -1.97 -8.88
C VAL A 56 -5.73 -2.65 -9.48
N SER A 57 -6.37 -3.59 -8.80
CA SER A 57 -7.43 -4.45 -9.35
C SER A 57 -8.80 -3.79 -9.33
N ASP A 58 -9.19 -3.16 -8.22
CA ASP A 58 -10.52 -2.56 -8.08
C ASP A 58 -10.58 -1.19 -8.76
N LYS A 59 -10.98 -1.18 -10.03
CA LYS A 59 -11.12 0.04 -10.86
C LYS A 59 -12.35 0.87 -10.51
N LYS A 60 -13.32 0.31 -9.78
CA LYS A 60 -14.61 0.94 -9.48
C LYS A 60 -14.69 1.48 -8.06
N ALA A 61 -13.81 1.03 -7.16
CA ALA A 61 -13.72 1.55 -5.81
C ALA A 61 -13.48 3.06 -5.79
N ALA A 62 -14.25 3.72 -4.92
CA ALA A 62 -14.15 5.13 -4.63
C ALA A 62 -12.82 5.46 -3.91
N ASP A 63 -12.40 6.72 -4.01
CA ASP A 63 -11.12 7.18 -3.44
C ASP A 63 -11.09 7.05 -1.91
N GLU A 64 -12.25 7.18 -1.27
CA GLU A 64 -12.45 7.08 0.17
C GLU A 64 -11.98 5.73 0.73
N ASN A 65 -12.19 4.65 -0.01
CA ASN A 65 -11.73 3.32 0.39
C ASN A 65 -10.21 3.24 0.52
N PHE A 66 -9.48 3.97 -0.33
CA PHE A 66 -8.01 4.02 -0.29
C PHE A 66 -7.49 5.06 0.69
N ILE A 67 -8.19 6.18 0.85
CA ILE A 67 -7.89 7.18 1.88
C ILE A 67 -7.96 6.55 3.27
N ALA A 68 -8.93 5.65 3.51
CA ALA A 68 -9.06 4.91 4.75
C ALA A 68 -7.84 4.04 5.10
N PHE A 69 -6.98 3.69 4.12
CA PHE A 69 -5.75 2.94 4.37
C PHE A 69 -4.57 3.80 4.85
N PHE A 70 -4.60 5.13 4.64
CA PHE A 70 -3.44 5.98 4.96
C PHE A 70 -3.02 5.94 6.44
N PRO A 71 -3.91 5.91 7.44
CA PRO A 71 -3.49 5.78 8.84
C PRO A 71 -2.69 4.48 9.07
N MET A 72 -3.10 3.37 8.47
CA MET A 72 -2.44 2.07 8.60
C MET A 72 -1.08 2.08 7.89
N ILE A 73 -0.99 2.75 6.73
CA ILE A 73 0.28 2.94 5.99
C ILE A 73 1.25 3.81 6.80
N LYS A 74 0.77 4.87 7.44
CA LYS A 74 1.58 5.76 8.27
C LYS A 74 2.20 5.01 9.44
N GLU A 75 1.39 4.25 10.19
CA GLU A 75 1.88 3.40 11.28
C GLU A 75 2.81 2.29 10.77
N GLY A 76 2.43 1.60 9.70
CA GLY A 76 3.22 0.53 9.09
C GLY A 76 4.59 0.99 8.57
N ALA A 77 4.70 2.24 8.13
CA ALA A 77 5.96 2.81 7.64
C ALA A 77 7.01 2.96 8.76
N LEU A 78 6.60 2.95 10.03
CA LEU A 78 7.52 2.97 11.18
C LEU A 78 8.15 1.59 11.44
N ASP A 79 7.58 0.51 10.89
CA ASP A 79 8.05 -0.86 11.06
C ASP A 79 9.40 -1.07 10.38
N LYS A 80 10.39 -1.59 11.12
CA LYS A 80 11.77 -1.76 10.63
C LYS A 80 11.96 -3.06 9.84
N ARG A 81 11.01 -3.98 9.90
CA ARG A 81 11.08 -5.27 9.21
C ARG A 81 11.01 -5.08 7.71
N ASN A 82 11.98 -5.65 6.99
CA ASN A 82 12.14 -5.39 5.56
C ASN A 82 10.94 -5.82 4.74
N PHE A 83 10.30 -6.95 5.07
CA PHE A 83 9.14 -7.43 4.33
C PHE A 83 7.92 -6.55 4.54
N VAL A 84 7.68 -6.08 5.77
CA VAL A 84 6.58 -5.14 6.05
C VAL A 84 6.83 -3.80 5.37
N LYS A 85 7.99 -3.18 5.61
CA LYS A 85 8.34 -1.86 5.04
C LYS A 85 8.23 -1.82 3.52
N LYS A 86 8.68 -2.87 2.83
CA LYS A 86 8.57 -2.97 1.36
C LYS A 86 7.11 -3.04 0.90
N ALA A 87 6.25 -3.79 1.61
CA ALA A 87 4.83 -3.86 1.29
C ALA A 87 4.11 -2.53 1.56
N VAL A 88 4.45 -1.83 2.64
CA VAL A 88 3.93 -0.49 2.96
C VAL A 88 4.28 0.51 1.85
N ASN A 89 5.55 0.56 1.44
CA ASN A 89 5.99 1.40 0.34
C ASN A 89 5.25 1.05 -0.97
N TRP A 90 5.05 -0.23 -1.23
CA TRP A 90 4.32 -0.67 -2.42
C TRP A 90 2.86 -0.20 -2.38
N ALA A 91 2.17 -0.36 -1.24
CA ALA A 91 0.80 0.12 -1.04
C ALA A 91 0.67 1.63 -1.30
N LEU A 92 1.51 2.43 -0.67
CA LEU A 92 1.52 3.89 -0.81
C LEU A 92 1.70 4.31 -2.28
N ARG A 93 2.64 3.69 -2.99
CA ARG A 93 2.89 3.99 -4.41
C ARG A 93 1.73 3.56 -5.31
N GLN A 94 1.12 2.40 -5.08
CA GLN A 94 0.00 1.96 -5.94
C GLN A 94 -1.25 2.82 -5.74
N ILE A 95 -1.56 3.18 -4.49
CA ILE A 95 -2.65 4.12 -4.19
C ILE A 95 -2.41 5.45 -4.90
N GLY A 96 -1.21 6.03 -4.76
CA GLY A 96 -0.84 7.30 -5.41
C GLY A 96 -0.80 7.26 -6.94
N LYS A 97 -0.82 6.08 -7.57
CA LYS A 97 -0.85 5.92 -9.04
C LYS A 97 -2.26 5.78 -9.61
N ARG A 98 -3.30 5.75 -8.77
CA ARG A 98 -4.69 5.56 -9.23
C ARG A 98 -5.17 6.76 -10.03
N ASN A 99 -5.13 7.94 -9.43
CA ASN A 99 -5.59 9.22 -9.98
C ASN A 99 -4.85 10.40 -9.31
N LEU A 100 -5.11 11.63 -9.77
CA LEU A 100 -4.43 12.83 -9.25
C LEU A 100 -4.79 13.18 -7.79
N SER A 101 -6.02 12.89 -7.35
CA SER A 101 -6.47 13.15 -5.97
C SER A 101 -5.68 12.27 -4.98
N LEU A 102 -5.66 10.96 -5.22
CA LEU A 102 -4.91 10.00 -4.41
C LEU A 102 -3.40 10.19 -4.54
N ASN A 103 -2.91 10.66 -5.69
CA ASN A 103 -1.49 11.02 -5.85
C ASN A 103 -1.08 12.13 -4.89
N ALA A 104 -1.85 13.22 -4.82
CA ALA A 104 -1.57 14.34 -3.93
C ALA A 104 -1.59 13.89 -2.46
N ARG A 105 -2.61 13.12 -2.05
CA ARG A 105 -2.70 12.60 -0.68
C ARG A 105 -1.57 11.63 -0.32
N ALA A 106 -1.16 10.77 -1.26
CA ALA A 106 -0.04 9.85 -1.04
C ALA A 106 1.29 10.59 -0.91
N ILE A 107 1.50 11.69 -1.65
CA ILE A 107 2.68 12.54 -1.52
C ILE A 107 2.69 13.27 -0.18
N GLU A 108 1.56 13.88 0.22
CA GLU A 108 1.41 14.55 1.52
C GLU A 108 1.74 13.59 2.68
N GLN A 109 1.20 12.36 2.65
CA GLN A 109 1.52 11.34 3.64
C GLN A 109 3.00 10.94 3.63
N ALA A 110 3.63 10.87 2.44
CA ALA A 110 5.06 10.58 2.35
C ALA A 110 5.92 11.72 2.92
N GLU A 111 5.54 12.97 2.71
CA GLU A 111 6.22 14.15 3.26
C GLU A 111 6.13 14.17 4.80
N GLU A 112 4.96 13.85 5.37
CA GLU A 112 4.81 13.67 6.82
C GLU A 112 5.74 12.58 7.37
N LEU A 113 5.79 11.42 6.69
CA LEU A 113 6.65 10.30 7.07
C LEU A 113 8.13 10.66 7.08
N GLN A 114 8.55 11.53 6.16
CA GLN A 114 9.94 12.01 6.07
C GLN A 114 10.37 12.77 7.34
N GLN A 115 9.43 13.41 8.04
CA GLN A 115 9.68 14.24 9.22
C GLN A 115 9.70 13.44 10.55
N THR A 116 9.34 12.16 10.53
CA THR A 116 9.20 11.32 11.75
C THR A 116 10.52 10.93 12.43
N GLY A 117 11.67 11.22 11.82
CA GLY A 117 13.00 10.79 12.29
C GLY A 117 13.28 9.28 12.14
N ASN A 118 12.27 8.46 11.82
CA ASN A 118 12.40 7.02 11.64
C ASN A 118 13.09 6.68 10.29
N THR A 119 14.10 5.81 10.30
CA THR A 119 14.85 5.42 9.09
C THR A 119 14.01 4.61 8.10
N SER A 120 13.10 3.76 8.60
CA SER A 120 12.16 3.00 7.79
C SER A 120 11.20 3.93 7.06
N ALA A 121 10.57 4.85 7.80
CA ALA A 121 9.63 5.82 7.27
C ALA A 121 10.28 6.75 6.24
N ARG A 122 11.49 7.25 6.51
CA ARG A 122 12.25 8.07 5.56
C ARG A 122 12.55 7.34 4.26
N TRP A 123 12.85 6.03 4.33
CA TRP A 123 13.08 5.23 3.13
C TRP A 123 11.79 5.04 2.32
N VAL A 124 10.67 4.73 2.99
CA VAL A 124 9.35 4.60 2.36
C VAL A 124 8.97 5.92 1.67
N ALA A 125 9.12 7.03 2.39
CA ALA A 125 8.81 8.37 1.93
C ALA A 125 9.63 8.77 0.70
N ALA A 126 10.96 8.68 0.79
CA ALA A 126 11.86 9.10 -0.28
C ALA A 126 11.57 8.35 -1.59
N ASP A 127 11.35 7.04 -1.52
CA ASP A 127 11.03 6.25 -2.70
C ASP A 127 9.64 6.55 -3.26
N ALA A 128 8.63 6.71 -2.39
CA ALA A 128 7.28 7.07 -2.81
C ALA A 128 7.22 8.46 -3.47
N ILE A 129 7.84 9.48 -2.87
CA ILE A 129 7.90 10.84 -3.43
C ILE A 129 8.59 10.81 -4.80
N ARG A 130 9.78 10.21 -4.88
CA ARG A 130 10.55 10.10 -6.14
C ARG A 130 9.73 9.48 -7.26
N GLU A 131 8.98 8.42 -6.96
CA GLU A 131 8.20 7.72 -7.98
C GLU A 131 6.91 8.45 -8.34
N LEU A 132 6.17 8.94 -7.35
CA LEU A 132 4.86 9.58 -7.54
C LEU A 132 4.96 10.95 -8.21
N THR A 133 6.05 11.68 -7.97
CA THR A 133 6.35 12.96 -8.65
C THR A 133 7.03 12.79 -10.01
N GLY A 134 7.51 11.58 -10.33
CA GLY A 134 8.21 11.31 -11.57
C GLY A 134 7.36 11.55 -12.82
N GLU A 135 7.99 12.07 -13.87
CA GLU A 135 7.33 12.49 -15.12
C GLU A 135 6.41 11.41 -15.71
N LYS A 136 6.87 10.15 -15.75
CA LYS A 136 6.09 9.02 -16.29
C LYS A 136 4.76 8.82 -15.55
N VAL A 137 4.77 8.92 -14.22
CA VAL A 137 3.54 8.79 -13.41
C VAL A 137 2.66 10.02 -13.62
N GLN A 138 3.23 11.21 -13.55
CA GLN A 138 2.50 12.47 -13.72
C GLN A 138 1.82 12.59 -15.09
N GLN A 139 2.51 12.22 -16.17
CA GLN A 139 1.95 12.19 -17.53
C GLN A 139 0.78 11.19 -17.62
N LYS A 140 0.94 9.99 -17.07
CA LYS A 140 -0.12 8.96 -17.06
C LYS A 140 -1.35 9.40 -16.26
N LEU A 141 -1.17 10.11 -15.16
CA LEU A 141 -2.28 10.61 -14.34
C LEU A 141 -3.02 11.76 -15.02
N LYS A 142 -2.30 12.70 -15.64
CA LYS A 142 -2.89 13.81 -16.40
C LYS A 142 -3.67 13.31 -17.62
N SER A 143 -3.16 12.31 -18.34
CA SER A 143 -3.85 11.75 -19.51
C SER A 143 -5.14 11.00 -19.15
N LYS A 144 -5.23 10.41 -17.96
CA LYS A 144 -6.48 9.81 -17.45
C LYS A 144 -7.55 10.84 -17.11
N LYS A 145 -7.18 12.02 -16.59
CA LYS A 145 -8.12 13.09 -16.24
C LYS A 145 -8.71 13.79 -17.48
N ALA A 146 -7.98 13.77 -18.59
CA ALA A 146 -8.42 14.35 -19.85
C ALA A 146 -9.39 13.47 -20.64
N LYS A 147 -9.64 12.23 -20.18
CA LYS A 147 -10.63 11.30 -20.74
C LYS A 147 -11.90 11.33 -19.90
#